data_AF-A0A0N1FPA9-F1
#
_entry.id   AF-A0A0N1FPA9-F1
#
_cell.length_a   1.000
_cell.length_b   1.000
_cell.length_c   1.000
_cell.angle_alpha   90.00
_cell.angle_beta   90.00
_cell.angle_gamma   90.00
#
_symmetry.space_group_name_H-M   'P 1'
#
loop_
_entity.id
_entity.type
_entity.pdbx_description
1 polymer ?
#
loop_
_entity_poly.entity_id
_entity_poly.type
_entity_poly.pdbx_seq_one_letter_code
_entity_poly.pdbx_strand_id
1 'polypeptide(L)'
;MKPSEDAPIACGLLISDVLHEAGLPAGVLNVVTNDRDDPAEVVSALTADERVRMVNFTGSTEVGRAMGVQAAQHLKAAVLELGGKKALLVLEDADVDYAVDAAVFGSFLTSSPS
;
A
#
# COMPACT_ATOMS: atom_id res chain seq x y z
N MET A 1 -3.54 -10.63 2.53
CA MET A 1 -3.09 -9.26 2.85
C MET A 1 -1.77 -9.35 3.60
N LYS A 2 -0.76 -8.57 3.19
CA LYS A 2 0.49 -8.44 3.93
C LYS A 2 0.62 -6.97 4.35
N PRO A 3 0.39 -6.61 5.63
CA PRO A 3 0.53 -5.24 6.09
C PRO A 3 2.02 -4.85 6.20
N SER A 4 2.28 -3.55 6.34
CA SER A 4 3.61 -3.07 6.73
C SER A 4 3.96 -3.53 8.14
N GLU A 5 5.24 -3.83 8.35
CA GLU A 5 5.86 -4.13 9.62
C GLU A 5 5.81 -2.95 10.62
N ASP A 6 5.58 -1.72 10.15
CA ASP A 6 5.43 -0.53 11.00
C ASP A 6 4.05 -0.46 11.69
N ALA A 7 3.03 -1.10 11.10
CA ALA A 7 1.67 -1.09 11.63
C ALA A 7 0.91 -2.43 11.42
N PRO A 8 1.50 -3.59 11.76
CA PRO A 8 0.93 -4.90 11.44
C PRO A 8 -0.37 -5.16 12.21
N ILE A 9 -0.49 -4.60 13.42
CA ILE A 9 -1.68 -4.73 14.26
C ILE A 9 -2.85 -3.96 13.64
N ALA A 10 -2.70 -2.63 13.51
CA ALA A 10 -3.79 -1.77 13.07
C ALA A 10 -4.16 -2.00 11.59
N CYS A 11 -3.17 -2.13 10.70
CA CYS A 11 -3.40 -2.25 9.26
C CYS A 11 -3.58 -3.71 8.79
N GLY A 12 -3.63 -4.66 9.72
CA GLY A 12 -3.64 -6.09 9.41
C GLY A 12 -4.53 -6.89 10.32
N LEU A 13 -4.02 -7.19 11.52
CA LEU A 13 -4.63 -8.12 12.45
C LEU A 13 -5.99 -7.61 12.96
N LEU A 14 -6.07 -6.35 13.38
CA LEU A 14 -7.32 -5.76 13.88
C LEU A 14 -8.41 -5.75 12.80
N ILE A 15 -8.05 -5.44 11.55
CA ILE A 15 -8.98 -5.48 10.42
C ILE A 15 -9.50 -6.92 10.22
N SER A 16 -8.60 -7.91 10.30
CA SER A 16 -8.99 -9.32 10.19
C SER A 16 -9.96 -9.74 11.29
N ASP A 17 -9.69 -9.34 12.53
CA ASP A 17 -10.53 -9.68 13.69
C ASP A 17 -11.93 -9.09 13.54
N VAL A 18 -12.02 -7.78 13.23
CA VAL A 18 -13.30 -7.09 13.02
C VAL A 18 -14.10 -7.73 11.89
N LEU A 19 -13.46 -8.12 10.78
CA LEU A 19 -14.15 -8.74 9.66
C LEU A 19 -14.62 -10.17 9.99
N HIS A 20 -13.82 -10.94 10.73
CA HIS A 20 -14.26 -12.26 11.21
C HIS A 20 -15.43 -12.14 12.20
N GLU A 21 -15.39 -11.18 13.13
CA GLU A 21 -16.51 -10.89 14.04
C GLU A 21 -17.77 -10.47 13.28
N ALA A 22 -17.62 -9.77 12.16
CA ALA A 22 -18.73 -9.42 11.26
C ALA A 22 -19.26 -10.62 10.43
N GLY A 23 -18.69 -11.82 10.58
CA GLY A 23 -19.14 -13.04 9.92
C GLY A 23 -18.44 -13.36 8.61
N LEU A 24 -17.29 -12.73 8.31
CA LEU A 24 -16.49 -13.11 7.15
C LEU A 24 -16.03 -14.58 7.29
N PRO A 25 -16.30 -15.46 6.30
CA PRO A 25 -15.90 -16.85 6.39
C PRO A 25 -14.39 -17.05 6.47
N ALA A 26 -13.98 -18.08 7.20
CA ALA A 26 -12.57 -18.44 7.34
C ALA A 26 -11.90 -18.65 5.97
N GLY A 27 -10.69 -18.11 5.81
CA GLY A 27 -9.90 -18.23 4.59
C GLY A 27 -10.24 -17.23 3.48
N VAL A 28 -11.31 -16.42 3.62
CA VAL A 28 -11.61 -15.34 2.67
C VAL A 28 -10.61 -14.19 2.79
N LEU A 29 -10.28 -13.81 4.03
CA LEU A 29 -9.17 -12.91 4.34
C LEU A 29 -8.11 -13.69 5.11
N ASN A 30 -6.88 -13.65 4.60
CA ASN A 30 -5.71 -14.18 5.30
C ASN A 30 -4.70 -13.05 5.45
N VAL A 31 -4.20 -12.85 6.67
CA VAL A 31 -3.18 -11.84 6.98
C VAL A 31 -1.84 -12.53 7.24
N VAL A 32 -0.80 -12.08 6.54
CA VAL A 32 0.57 -12.60 6.70
C VAL A 32 1.45 -11.44 7.12
N THR A 33 2.07 -11.53 8.29
CA THR A 33 3.02 -10.57 8.83
C THR A 33 4.43 -11.15 8.81
N ASN A 34 5.44 -10.30 8.73
CA ASN A 34 6.86 -10.66 8.75
C ASN A 34 7.65 -9.56 9.46
N ASP A 35 8.85 -9.91 9.93
CA ASP A 35 9.82 -8.94 10.43
C ASP A 35 10.41 -8.11 9.27
N ARG A 36 10.99 -6.95 9.59
CA ARG A 36 11.67 -6.05 8.66
C ARG A 36 12.87 -6.70 7.97
N ASP A 37 13.47 -7.71 8.58
CA ASP A 37 14.66 -8.37 8.03
C ASP A 37 14.37 -9.25 6.81
N ASP A 38 13.13 -9.70 6.63
CA ASP A 38 12.79 -10.60 5.53
C ASP A 38 11.45 -10.29 4.80
N PRO A 39 11.31 -9.10 4.22
CA PRO A 39 10.14 -8.76 3.43
C PRO A 39 10.18 -9.42 2.04
N ALA A 40 11.37 -9.68 1.50
CA ALA A 40 11.55 -10.13 0.12
C ALA A 40 11.23 -11.61 -0.07
N GLU A 41 11.65 -12.49 0.85
CA GLU A 41 11.38 -13.94 0.73
C GLU A 41 9.88 -14.21 0.82
N VAL A 42 9.21 -13.64 1.82
CA VAL A 42 7.75 -13.78 2.01
C VAL A 42 6.99 -13.31 0.78
N VAL A 43 7.39 -12.17 0.21
CA VAL A 43 6.70 -11.60 -0.93
C VAL A 43 6.96 -12.38 -2.21
N SER A 44 8.19 -12.89 -2.40
CA SER A 44 8.52 -13.79 -3.50
C SER A 44 7.70 -15.08 -3.41
N ALA A 45 7.63 -15.70 -2.23
CA ALA A 45 6.85 -16.91 -2.00
C ALA A 45 5.35 -16.70 -2.31
N LEU A 46 4.77 -15.60 -1.83
CA LEU A 46 3.38 -15.24 -2.11
C LEU A 46 3.16 -14.98 -3.61
N THR A 47 4.09 -14.29 -4.27
CA THR A 47 3.96 -13.95 -5.69
C THR A 47 4.20 -15.15 -6.60
N ALA A 48 4.94 -16.16 -6.17
CA ALA A 48 5.15 -17.41 -6.91
C ALA A 48 4.00 -18.42 -6.76
N ASP A 49 3.26 -18.38 -5.65
CA ASP A 49 2.20 -19.35 -5.35
C ASP A 49 1.06 -19.35 -6.39
N GLU A 50 0.76 -20.50 -7.00
CA GLU A 50 -0.25 -20.63 -8.05
C GLU A 50 -1.67 -20.21 -7.64
N ARG A 51 -1.97 -20.20 -6.34
CA ARG A 51 -3.25 -19.76 -5.78
C ARG A 51 -3.41 -18.25 -5.85
N VAL A 52 -2.31 -17.49 -5.86
CA VAL A 52 -2.33 -16.03 -6.02
C VAL A 52 -2.47 -15.68 -7.49
N ARG A 53 -3.58 -15.04 -7.85
CA ARG A 53 -3.92 -14.69 -9.25
C ARG A 53 -3.54 -13.26 -9.65
N MET A 54 -3.41 -12.37 -8.67
CA MET A 54 -3.13 -10.94 -8.85
C MET A 54 -2.37 -10.41 -7.63
N VAL A 55 -1.55 -9.38 -7.86
CA VAL A 55 -0.90 -8.60 -6.82
C VAL A 55 -1.43 -7.17 -6.86
N ASN A 56 -1.84 -6.65 -5.70
CA ASN A 56 -2.09 -5.22 -5.50
C ASN A 56 -1.10 -4.71 -4.45
N PHE A 57 -0.34 -3.67 -4.80
CA PHE A 57 0.69 -3.11 -3.93
C PHE A 57 0.56 -1.59 -3.87
N THR A 58 0.65 -1.05 -2.66
CA THR A 58 0.77 0.38 -2.39
C THR A 58 2.06 0.63 -1.61
N GLY A 59 2.92 1.52 -2.10
CA GLY A 59 4.18 1.81 -1.44
C GLY A 59 5.20 2.55 -2.32
N SER A 60 6.49 2.36 -2.04
CA SER A 60 7.54 3.05 -2.79
C SER A 60 7.66 2.54 -4.23
N THR A 61 8.07 3.41 -5.14
CA THR A 61 8.32 3.05 -6.54
C THR A 61 9.39 1.99 -6.70
N GLU A 62 10.39 1.98 -5.81
CA GLU A 62 11.46 0.98 -5.81
C GLU A 62 10.93 -0.42 -5.54
N VAL A 63 10.20 -0.61 -4.44
CA VAL A 63 9.62 -1.92 -4.08
C VAL A 63 8.55 -2.31 -5.09
N GLY A 64 7.70 -1.36 -5.50
CA GLY A 64 6.67 -1.61 -6.50
C GLY A 64 7.20 -2.07 -7.85
N ARG A 65 8.36 -1.54 -8.28
CA ARG A 65 9.05 -2.04 -9.49
C ARG A 65 9.48 -3.49 -9.31
N ALA A 66 10.09 -3.84 -8.18
CA ALA A 66 10.47 -5.23 -7.89
C ALA A 66 9.24 -6.15 -7.89
N MET A 67 8.11 -5.69 -7.34
CA MET A 67 6.84 -6.41 -7.35
C MET A 67 6.30 -6.66 -8.75
N GLY A 68 6.32 -5.63 -9.60
CA GLY A 68 5.91 -5.76 -10.99
C GLY A 68 6.75 -6.80 -11.75
N VAL A 69 8.07 -6.81 -11.54
CA VAL A 69 8.97 -7.80 -12.14
C VAL A 69 8.63 -9.22 -11.66
N GLN A 70 8.46 -9.43 -10.35
CA GLN A 70 8.10 -10.73 -9.79
C GLN A 70 6.74 -11.22 -10.30
N ALA A 71 5.72 -10.37 -10.31
CA ALA A 71 4.40 -10.73 -10.84
C ALA A 71 4.47 -11.13 -12.33
N ALA A 72 5.27 -10.41 -13.13
CA ALA A 72 5.45 -10.69 -14.55
C ALA A 72 6.11 -12.04 -14.82
N GLN A 73 7.03 -12.51 -13.97
CA GLN A 73 7.65 -13.84 -14.08
C GLN A 73 6.62 -14.98 -14.02
N HIS A 74 5.48 -14.75 -13.37
CA HIS A 74 4.39 -15.73 -13.23
C HIS A 74 3.13 -15.34 -14.02
N LEU A 75 3.23 -14.35 -14.92
CA LEU A 75 2.11 -13.83 -15.73
C LEU A 75 0.90 -13.38 -14.87
N LYS A 76 1.18 -12.81 -13.69
CA LYS A 76 0.14 -12.30 -12.77
C LYS A 76 -0.13 -10.83 -13.03
N ALA A 77 -1.40 -10.45 -13.02
CA ALA A 77 -1.78 -9.05 -13.08
C ALA A 77 -1.24 -8.31 -11.84
N ALA A 78 -0.69 -7.11 -12.04
CA ALA A 78 -0.17 -6.26 -10.98
C ALA A 78 -0.84 -4.87 -11.04
N VAL A 79 -1.42 -4.45 -9.91
CA VAL A 79 -1.89 -3.08 -9.68
C VAL A 79 -0.92 -2.44 -8.70
N LEU A 80 -0.29 -1.35 -9.12
CA LEU A 80 0.82 -0.73 -8.40
C LEU A 80 0.52 0.75 -8.14
N GLU A 81 0.18 1.07 -6.90
CA GLU A 81 -0.04 2.43 -6.41
C GLU A 81 1.24 2.95 -5.78
N LEU A 82 2.02 3.68 -6.58
CA LEU A 82 3.40 4.03 -6.24
C LEU A 82 3.49 5.48 -5.75
N GLY A 83 4.31 5.67 -4.72
CA GLY A 83 4.60 7.00 -4.18
C GLY A 83 4.96 8.00 -5.28
N GLY A 84 4.32 9.16 -5.25
CA GLY A 84 4.48 10.21 -6.23
C GLY A 84 4.74 11.56 -5.60
N LYS A 85 5.37 12.46 -6.36
CA LYS A 85 5.49 13.87 -6.00
C LYS A 85 4.22 14.59 -6.44
N LYS A 86 3.35 14.91 -5.48
CA LYS A 86 2.11 15.67 -5.74
C LYS A 86 2.48 17.14 -6.01
N ALA A 87 2.01 17.68 -7.13
CA ALA A 87 2.17 19.08 -7.47
C ALA A 87 0.86 19.84 -7.19
N LEU A 88 0.98 21.04 -6.62
CA LEU A 88 -0.09 22.02 -6.50
C LEU A 88 0.24 23.19 -7.44
N LEU A 89 -0.65 23.48 -8.38
CA LEU A 89 -0.50 24.60 -9.31
C LEU A 89 -1.37 25.77 -8.85
N VAL A 90 -0.75 26.94 -8.66
CA VAL A 90 -1.43 28.20 -8.36
C VAL A 90 -1.33 29.08 -9.60
N LEU A 91 -2.47 29.33 -10.24
CA LEU A 91 -2.56 30.12 -11.48
C LEU A 91 -2.73 31.61 -11.17
N GLU A 92 -2.59 32.48 -12.17
CA GLU A 92 -2.64 33.94 -12.00
C GLU A 92 -3.99 34.44 -11.44
N ASP A 93 -5.07 33.73 -11.74
CA ASP A 93 -6.44 34.03 -11.31
C ASP A 93 -6.87 33.25 -10.06
N ALA A 94 -5.94 32.54 -9.41
CA ALA A 94 -6.25 31.76 -8.22
C ALA A 94 -6.51 32.65 -7.00
N ASP A 95 -7.51 32.26 -6.22
CA ASP A 95 -7.69 32.77 -4.87
C ASP A 95 -6.50 32.33 -4.00
N VAL A 96 -5.68 33.31 -3.61
CA VAL A 96 -4.43 33.08 -2.89
C VAL A 96 -4.68 32.50 -1.49
N ASP A 97 -5.72 32.97 -0.79
CA ASP A 97 -6.02 32.51 0.57
C ASP A 97 -6.44 31.04 0.53
N TYR A 98 -7.32 30.68 -0.41
CA TYR A 98 -7.71 29.29 -0.62
C TYR A 98 -6.52 28.40 -1.04
N ALA A 99 -5.64 28.91 -1.92
CA ALA A 99 -4.46 28.17 -2.35
C ALA A 99 -3.50 27.87 -1.18
N VAL A 100 -3.34 28.81 -0.25
CA VAL A 100 -2.53 28.63 0.96
C VAL A 100 -3.15 27.57 1.87
N ASP A 101 -4.45 27.64 2.13
CA ASP A 101 -5.15 26.64 2.97
C ASP A 101 -5.03 25.24 2.38
N ALA A 102 -5.22 25.09 1.07
CA ALA A 102 -5.05 23.83 0.37
C ALA A 102 -3.60 23.30 0.44
N ALA A 103 -2.61 24.19 0.30
CA ALA A 103 -1.20 23.83 0.38
C ALA A 103 -0.81 23.36 1.79
N VAL A 104 -1.26 24.06 2.83
CA VAL A 104 -1.00 23.72 4.23
C VAL A 104 -1.66 22.39 4.57
N PHE A 105 -2.93 22.22 4.24
CA PHE A 105 -3.65 20.98 4.46
C PHE A 105 -2.96 19.81 3.74
N GLY A 106 -2.71 19.93 2.44
CA GLY A 106 -2.12 18.87 1.63
C GLY A 106 -0.70 18.47 2.04
N SER A 107 0.09 19.42 2.58
CA SER A 107 1.48 19.16 2.98
C SER A 107 1.60 18.55 4.36
N PHE A 108 0.69 18.88 5.29
CA PHE A 108 0.86 18.58 6.72
C PHE A 108 -0.19 17.63 7.33
N LEU A 109 -1.27 17.27 6.60
CA LEU A 109 -2.36 16.42 7.11
C LEU A 109 -1.90 15.11 7.76
N THR A 110 -0.84 14.47 7.25
CA THR A 110 -0.37 13.16 7.73
C THR A 110 1.09 13.17 8.20
N SER A 111 1.59 14.33 8.66
CA SER A 111 3.00 14.56 9.02
C SER A 111 3.97 13.91 8.02
N SER A 112 3.95 14.41 6.78
CA SER A 112 4.78 13.92 5.67
C SER A 112 6.26 13.89 6.10
N PRO A 113 6.93 12.74 6.24
CA PRO A 113 8.38 12.74 6.22
C PRO A 113 8.77 13.08 4.78
N SER A 114 9.51 14.18 4.62
CA SER A 114 10.22 14.50 3.39
C SER A 114 11.20 13.39 3.01
#